data_AF-A0A7Y5JJL9-F1
#
_entry.id   AF-A0A7Y5JJL9-F1
#
_cell.length_a   1.000
_cell.length_b   1.000
_cell.length_c   1.000
_cell.angle_alpha   90.00
_cell.angle_beta   90.00
_cell.angle_gamma   90.00
#
_symmetry.space_group_name_H-M   'P 1'
#
loop_
_entity.id
_entity.type
_entity.pdbx_description
1 polymer ?
#
loop_
_entity_poly.entity_id
_entity_poly.type
_entity_poly.pdbx_seq_one_letter_code
_entity_poly.pdbx_strand_id
1 'polypeptide(L)'
;MFARFTRVALAAMCLCWLALEARAFELTAENYKQTRDFILPKPGEETWREIPWRVVFWDAVIDANKEDKPILLYAMNGHPFGCT
;
A
#
# COMPACT_ATOMS: atom_id res chain seq x y z
N MET A 1 -44.59 -21.12 7.67
CA MET A 1 -43.88 -20.52 8.83
C MET A 1 -42.54 -21.22 9.11
N PHE A 2 -42.50 -22.55 9.19
CA PHE A 2 -41.29 -23.35 9.45
C PHE A 2 -40.12 -23.17 8.45
N ALA A 3 -40.39 -23.04 7.15
CA ALA A 3 -39.34 -22.91 6.12
C ALA A 3 -38.61 -21.55 6.11
N ARG A 4 -39.23 -20.48 6.65
CA ARG A 4 -38.58 -19.15 6.80
C ARG A 4 -37.62 -19.15 8.00
N PHE A 5 -38.00 -19.83 9.08
CA PHE A 5 -37.17 -19.98 10.28
C PHE A 5 -35.89 -20.78 9.99
N THR A 6 -35.99 -21.86 9.21
CA THR A 6 -34.83 -22.69 8.82
C THR A 6 -33.85 -21.92 7.93
N ARG A 7 -34.33 -21.12 6.98
CA ARG A 7 -33.46 -20.29 6.11
C ARG A 7 -32.72 -19.20 6.88
N VAL A 8 -33.38 -18.55 7.84
CA VAL A 8 -32.74 -17.54 8.71
C VAL A 8 -31.71 -18.19 9.63
N ALA A 9 -32.02 -19.35 10.22
CA ALA A 9 -31.07 -20.08 11.06
C ALA A 9 -29.82 -20.56 10.29
N LEU A 10 -30.00 -21.06 9.05
CA LEU A 10 -28.88 -21.47 8.18
C LEU A 10 -28.02 -20.27 7.76
N ALA A 11 -28.62 -19.14 7.41
CA ALA A 11 -27.89 -17.93 7.07
C ALA A 11 -27.09 -17.38 8.28
N ALA A 12 -27.69 -17.41 9.48
CA ALA A 12 -27.03 -17.00 10.71
C ALA A 12 -25.86 -17.93 11.07
N MET A 13 -26.00 -19.24 10.87
CA MET A 13 -24.90 -20.20 11.07
C MET A 13 -23.77 -20.01 10.07
N CYS A 14 -24.07 -19.78 8.78
CA CYS A 14 -23.04 -19.44 7.78
C CYS A 14 -22.30 -18.15 8.14
N LEU A 15 -23.02 -17.10 8.56
CA LEU A 15 -22.40 -15.83 8.98
C LEU A 15 -21.54 -15.99 10.23
N CYS A 16 -21.98 -16.79 11.20
CA CYS A 16 -21.20 -17.09 12.40
C CYS A 16 -19.92 -17.89 12.07
N TRP A 17 -20.00 -18.84 11.13
CA TRP A 17 -18.84 -19.61 10.65
C TRP A 17 -17.83 -18.71 9.92
N LEU A 18 -18.30 -17.85 9.02
CA LEU A 18 -17.48 -16.87 8.30
C LEU A 18 -16.80 -15.87 9.25
N ALA A 19 -17.50 -15.41 10.29
CA ALA A 19 -16.93 -14.52 11.29
C ALA A 19 -15.88 -15.21 12.17
N LEU A 20 -16.03 -16.52 12.43
CA LEU A 20 -15.06 -17.31 13.21
C LEU A 20 -13.78 -17.61 12.42
N GLU A 21 -13.88 -17.76 11.09
CA GLU A 21 -12.73 -17.94 10.21
C GLU A 21 -12.00 -16.64 9.85
N ALA A 22 -12.59 -15.48 10.12
CA ALA A 22 -11.94 -14.18 9.97
C ALA A 22 -10.89 -13.95 11.08
N ARG A 23 -9.87 -14.80 11.14
CA ARG A 23 -8.68 -14.54 11.95
C ARG A 23 -7.87 -13.41 11.31
N ALA A 24 -7.58 -12.38 12.10
CA ALA A 24 -6.59 -11.39 11.72
C ALA A 24 -5.26 -12.09 11.45
N PHE A 25 -4.56 -11.66 10.40
CA PHE A 25 -3.19 -12.13 10.15
C PHE A 25 -2.30 -11.65 11.31
N GLU A 26 -1.85 -12.59 12.15
CA GLU A 26 -0.90 -12.29 13.22
C GLU A 26 0.53 -12.52 12.74
N LEU A 27 1.37 -11.49 12.89
CA LEU A 27 2.79 -11.59 12.62
C LEU A 27 3.45 -12.33 13.80
N THR A 28 4.01 -13.51 13.53
CA THR A 28 4.71 -14.35 14.50
C THR A 28 6.19 -14.44 14.13
N ALA A 29 7.04 -14.91 15.05
CA ALA A 29 8.46 -15.12 14.76
C ALA A 29 8.68 -16.09 13.57
N GLU A 30 7.77 -17.05 13.39
CA GLU A 30 7.85 -18.08 12.35
C GLU A 30 7.48 -17.54 10.96
N ASN A 31 6.44 -16.69 10.86
CA ASN A 31 6.03 -16.11 9.57
C ASN A 31 6.73 -14.79 9.24
N TYR A 32 7.40 -14.16 10.21
CA TYR A 32 7.99 -12.82 10.06
C TYR A 32 8.89 -12.68 8.82
N LYS A 33 9.84 -13.59 8.63
CA LYS A 33 10.79 -13.51 7.50
C LYS A 33 10.05 -13.54 6.18
N GLN A 34 9.13 -14.49 5.99
CA GLN A 34 8.40 -14.65 4.76
C GLN A 34 7.50 -13.43 4.49
N THR A 35 6.79 -12.95 5.51
CA THR A 35 5.91 -11.79 5.39
C THR A 35 6.68 -10.50 5.10
N ARG A 36 7.78 -10.26 5.82
CA ARG A 36 8.66 -9.10 5.56
C ARG A 36 9.21 -9.15 4.14
N ASP A 37 9.81 -10.27 3.74
CA ASP A 37 10.42 -10.40 2.42
C ASP A 37 9.36 -10.27 1.29
N PHE A 38 8.10 -10.62 1.57
CA PHE A 38 6.97 -10.45 0.64
C PHE A 38 6.54 -8.98 0.45
N ILE A 39 6.56 -8.16 1.53
CA ILE A 39 6.12 -6.76 1.46
C ILE A 39 7.25 -5.80 1.06
N LEU A 40 8.50 -6.24 1.10
CA LEU A 40 9.61 -5.41 0.67
C LEU A 40 9.56 -5.20 -0.86
N PRO A 41 9.93 -4.00 -1.34
CA PRO A 41 9.99 -3.73 -2.77
C PRO A 41 10.91 -4.72 -3.48
N LYS A 42 10.46 -5.20 -4.64
CA LYS A 42 11.27 -6.03 -5.53
C LYS A 42 12.29 -5.17 -6.26
N PRO A 43 13.37 -5.78 -6.81
CA PRO A 43 14.29 -5.07 -7.68
C PRO A 43 13.54 -4.33 -8.80
N GLY A 44 13.79 -3.02 -8.92
CA GLY A 44 13.16 -2.15 -9.91
C GLY A 44 11.87 -1.44 -9.45
N GLU A 45 11.21 -1.91 -8.38
CA GLU A 45 10.03 -1.22 -7.83
C GLU A 45 10.39 0.13 -7.17
N GLU A 46 11.67 0.35 -6.87
CA GLU A 46 12.20 1.59 -6.29
C GLU A 46 13.10 2.39 -7.24
N THR A 47 13.02 2.17 -8.56
CA THR A 47 13.83 2.90 -9.56
C THR A 47 13.68 4.42 -9.45
N TRP A 48 12.54 4.90 -8.92
CA TRP A 48 12.34 6.32 -8.63
C TRP A 48 13.40 6.90 -7.68
N ARG A 49 14.04 6.11 -6.82
CA ARG A 49 15.14 6.56 -5.95
C ARG A 49 16.44 6.87 -6.69
N GLU A 50 16.63 6.32 -7.88
CA GLU A 50 17.84 6.48 -8.69
C GLU A 50 17.79 7.75 -9.55
N ILE A 51 16.60 8.33 -9.74
CA ILE A 51 16.43 9.57 -10.50
C ILE A 51 17.09 10.72 -9.72
N PRO A 52 17.97 11.52 -10.38
CA PRO A 52 18.61 12.67 -9.73
C PRO A 52 17.62 13.84 -9.61
N TRP A 53 16.64 13.70 -8.71
CA TRP A 53 15.59 14.70 -8.49
C TRP A 53 16.17 16.06 -8.13
N ARG A 54 15.56 17.11 -8.67
CA ARG A 54 15.75 18.47 -8.14
C ARG A 54 14.99 18.57 -6.82
N VAL A 55 15.70 18.89 -5.74
CA VAL A 55 15.13 19.07 -4.40
C VAL A 55 14.58 20.47 -4.15
N VAL A 56 14.96 21.44 -5.01
CA VAL A 56 14.42 22.81 -5.03
C VAL A 56 13.54 22.95 -6.26
N PHE A 57 12.26 23.27 -6.05
CA PHE A 57 11.29 23.35 -7.15
C PHE A 57 11.66 24.40 -8.20
N TRP A 58 12.15 25.58 -7.80
CA TRP A 58 12.47 26.66 -8.72
C TRP A 58 13.62 26.33 -9.68
N ASP A 59 14.61 25.56 -9.24
CA ASP A 59 15.70 25.12 -10.11
C ASP A 59 15.16 24.22 -11.24
N ALA A 60 14.20 23.36 -10.94
CA ALA A 60 13.53 22.52 -11.94
C ALA A 60 12.75 23.36 -12.97
N VAL A 61 12.12 24.47 -12.53
CA VAL A 61 11.39 25.38 -13.44
C VAL A 61 12.35 26.06 -14.42
N ILE A 62 13.49 26.55 -13.92
CA ILE A 62 14.51 27.20 -14.74
C ILE A 62 15.07 26.22 -15.77
N ASP A 63 15.47 25.02 -15.34
CA ASP A 63 16.03 23.99 -16.21
C ASP A 63 15.01 23.54 -17.27
N ALA A 64 13.77 23.26 -16.88
CA ALA A 64 12.71 22.82 -17.77
C ALA A 64 12.35 23.88 -18.83
N ASN A 65 12.32 25.15 -18.44
CA ASN A 65 12.09 26.25 -19.39
C ASN A 65 13.25 26.39 -20.38
N LYS A 66 14.49 26.26 -19.92
CA LYS A 66 15.68 26.33 -20.78
C LYS A 66 15.75 25.17 -21.76
N GLU A 67 15.32 23.97 -21.36
CA GLU A 67 15.40 22.75 -22.17
C GLU A 67 14.13 22.44 -22.96
N ASP A 68 13.08 23.26 -22.84
CA ASP A 68 11.75 23.04 -23.41
C ASP A 68 11.17 21.66 -23.06
N LYS A 69 11.25 21.30 -21.77
CA LYS A 69 10.80 20.01 -21.24
C LYS A 69 9.66 20.16 -20.22
N PRO A 70 8.75 19.18 -20.13
CA PRO A 70 7.73 19.18 -19.09
C PRO A 70 8.34 18.91 -17.70
N ILE A 71 7.67 19.37 -16.66
CA ILE A 71 8.03 19.12 -15.26
C ILE A 71 7.13 18.00 -14.71
N LEU A 72 7.75 16.94 -14.16
CA LEU A 72 7.10 16.00 -13.27
C LEU A 72 7.34 16.45 -11.82
N LEU A 73 6.28 16.91 -11.16
CA LEU A 73 6.33 17.26 -9.73
C LEU A 73 5.87 16.06 -8.90
N TYR A 74 6.79 15.46 -8.15
CA TYR A 74 6.46 14.44 -7.16
C TYR A 74 6.40 15.09 -5.77
N ALA A 75 5.18 15.38 -5.31
CA ALA A 75 4.93 15.95 -3.99
C ALA A 75 4.00 15.00 -3.21
N MET A 76 4.45 14.55 -2.03
CA MET A 76 3.59 13.86 -1.09
C MET A 76 3.17 14.81 0.02
N ASN A 77 1.92 14.68 0.49
CA ASN A 77 1.47 15.31 1.73
C ASN A 77 2.16 14.59 2.92
N GLY A 78 3.39 14.96 3.28
CA GLY A 78 4.17 14.34 4.38
C GLY A 78 5.68 14.53 4.25
N HIS A 79 6.48 13.77 5.03
CA HIS A 79 7.93 13.65 4.87
C HIS A 79 8.24 12.44 3.96
N PRO A 80 8.30 12.58 2.62
CA PRO A 80 8.44 11.45 1.68
C PRO A 80 9.73 10.63 1.88
N PHE A 81 10.72 11.20 2.56
CA PHE A 81 11.99 10.52 2.85
C PHE A 81 12.17 10.12 4.33
N GLY A 82 11.15 10.33 5.18
CA GLY A 82 11.23 9.98 6.60
C GLY A 82 12.28 10.77 7.41
N CYS A 83 12.86 11.83 6.84
CA CYS A 83 13.79 12.71 7.53
C CYS A 83 13.01 13.64 8.46
N THR A 84 12.96 13.29 9.75
CA THR A 84 12.80 14.25 10.86
C THR A 84 14.13 14.42 11.56
#